data_AF-A0AAU2G9H6-F1
#
_entry.id   AF-A0AAU2G9H6-F1
#
_cell.length_a   1.000
_cell.length_b   1.000
_cell.length_c   1.000
_cell.angle_alpha   90.00
_cell.angle_beta   90.00
_cell.angle_gamma   90.00
#
_symmetry.space_group_name_H-M   'P 1'
#
loop_
_entity.id
_entity.type
_entity.pdbx_description
1 polymer ?
#
loop_
_entity_poly.entity_id
_entity_poly.type
_entity_poly.pdbx_seq_one_letter_code
_entity_poly.pdbx_strand_id
1 'polypeptide(L)'
;MRDHRADKCALRALELLGPLTRWRSIVLLAGSFPPTAPEPAGWGPIEAHRHDWDVWHMARHARPELPVDVTYGDYGAHHAFAADGGAGGGPPWGVLRYTTDRTFLLAEAPTIGEGHAEEVREIARRMVAEPDFRGAGFSEGDRWLHACATGTGTPGVGNAEWWIRAGHSRHLAYAAWRLSA
;
A
#
# COMPACT_ATOMS: atom_id res chain seq x y z
N MET A 1 -2.55 -22.93 1.57
CA MET A 1 -3.30 -23.01 0.30
C MET A 1 -3.80 -21.59 0.01
N ARG A 2 -3.22 -20.90 -0.99
CA ARG A 2 -3.60 -19.51 -1.31
C ARG A 2 -5.00 -19.53 -1.91
N ASP A 3 -5.92 -18.76 -1.34
CA ASP A 3 -7.29 -18.68 -1.85
C ASP A 3 -7.31 -17.80 -3.11
N HIS A 4 -7.21 -18.42 -4.29
CA HIS A 4 -7.28 -17.75 -5.61
C HIS A 4 -8.71 -17.35 -6.00
N ARG A 5 -9.61 -17.16 -5.03
CA ARG A 5 -11.01 -16.84 -5.31
C ARG A 5 -11.14 -15.48 -6.00
N ALA A 6 -10.35 -14.48 -5.62
CA ALA A 6 -10.34 -13.16 -6.24
C ALA A 6 -9.97 -13.25 -7.74
N ASP A 7 -8.90 -13.97 -8.05
CA ASP A 7 -8.41 -14.22 -9.40
C ASP A 7 -9.51 -14.82 -10.29
N LYS A 8 -10.13 -15.92 -9.81
CA LYS A 8 -11.21 -16.61 -10.53
C LYS A 8 -12.43 -15.72 -10.72
N CYS A 9 -12.80 -14.93 -9.70
CA CYS A 9 -13.93 -14.02 -9.79
C CYS A 9 -13.67 -12.89 -10.79
N ALA A 10 -12.46 -12.32 -10.80
CA ALA A 10 -12.07 -11.28 -11.75
C ALA A 10 -12.12 -11.78 -13.19
N LEU A 11 -11.52 -12.95 -13.47
CA LEU A 11 -11.58 -13.56 -14.79
C LEU A 11 -13.01 -13.87 -15.21
N ARG A 12 -13.80 -14.47 -14.31
CA ARG A 12 -15.19 -14.82 -14.60
C ARG A 12 -16.05 -13.57 -14.89
N ALA A 13 -15.83 -12.49 -14.16
CA ALA A 13 -16.51 -11.23 -14.41
C ALA A 13 -16.16 -10.65 -15.79
N LEU A 14 -14.88 -10.67 -16.18
CA LEU A 14 -14.45 -10.23 -17.50
C LEU A 14 -15.04 -11.09 -18.62
N GLU A 15 -15.10 -12.41 -18.44
CA GLU A 15 -15.71 -13.33 -19.41
C GLU A 15 -17.20 -13.04 -19.63
N LEU A 16 -17.94 -12.79 -18.55
CA LEU A 16 -19.38 -12.60 -18.60
C LEU A 16 -19.79 -11.20 -19.03
N LEU A 17 -19.06 -10.18 -18.59
CA LEU A 17 -19.44 -8.77 -18.77
C LEU A 17 -18.74 -8.12 -19.96
N GLY A 18 -17.51 -8.52 -20.27
CA GLY A 18 -16.71 -7.94 -21.34
C GLY A 18 -17.40 -7.99 -22.71
N PRO A 19 -17.98 -9.13 -23.13
CA PRO A 19 -18.65 -9.25 -24.44
C PRO A 19 -20.03 -8.60 -24.54
N LEU A 20 -20.63 -8.14 -23.43
CA LEU A 20 -22.02 -7.64 -23.44
C LEU A 20 -22.18 -6.36 -24.27
N THR A 21 -21.12 -5.57 -24.39
CA THR A 21 -21.11 -4.34 -25.19
C THR A 21 -19.68 -3.91 -25.49
N ARG A 22 -19.52 -2.91 -26.35
CA ARG A 22 -18.23 -2.23 -26.56
C ARG A 22 -18.00 -1.21 -25.45
N TRP A 23 -17.44 -1.69 -24.34
CA TRP A 23 -17.04 -0.83 -23.23
C TRP A 23 -16.02 0.20 -23.70
N ARG A 24 -16.16 1.47 -23.26
CA ARG A 24 -15.12 2.49 -23.46
C ARG A 24 -13.87 2.19 -22.65
N SER A 25 -14.05 1.60 -21.47
CA SER A 25 -13.00 1.30 -20.50
C SER A 25 -13.46 0.19 -19.57
N ILE A 26 -12.54 -0.70 -19.19
CA ILE A 26 -12.74 -1.68 -18.13
C ILE A 26 -11.67 -1.41 -17.07
N VAL A 27 -12.09 -1.21 -15.81
CA VAL A 27 -11.20 -0.94 -14.67
C VAL A 27 -11.36 -2.07 -13.66
N LEU A 28 -10.27 -2.77 -13.34
CA LEU A 28 -10.21 -3.67 -12.20
C LEU A 28 -9.83 -2.87 -10.95
N LEU A 29 -10.77 -2.69 -10.03
CA LEU A 29 -10.49 -2.13 -8.71
C LEU A 29 -10.09 -3.24 -7.75
N ALA A 30 -8.84 -3.23 -7.28
CA ALA A 30 -8.32 -4.21 -6.35
C ALA A 30 -7.47 -3.55 -5.25
N GLY A 31 -7.51 -4.12 -4.05
CA GLY A 31 -6.67 -3.72 -2.93
C GLY A 31 -6.37 -4.94 -2.06
N SER A 32 -5.11 -5.12 -1.71
CA SER A 32 -4.62 -6.30 -0.98
C SER A 32 -3.85 -5.94 0.29
N PHE A 33 -3.92 -4.68 0.71
CA PHE A 33 -3.28 -4.21 1.92
C PHE A 33 -3.76 -5.07 3.10
N PRO A 34 -2.85 -5.73 3.86
CA PRO A 34 -3.25 -6.71 4.84
C PRO A 34 -3.95 -6.05 6.04
N PRO A 35 -4.78 -6.80 6.79
CA PRO A 35 -5.17 -6.38 8.13
C PRO A 35 -3.90 -6.13 8.94
N THR A 36 -3.84 -5.00 9.66
CA THR A 36 -2.76 -4.76 10.62
C THR A 36 -2.98 -5.68 11.82
N ALA A 37 -2.24 -6.78 11.88
CA ALA A 37 -2.21 -7.66 13.04
C ALA A 37 -1.18 -7.15 14.06
N PRO A 38 -1.50 -7.12 15.37
CA PRO A 38 -0.52 -6.86 16.40
C PRO A 38 0.35 -8.10 16.57
N GLU A 39 1.52 -8.12 15.92
CA GLU A 39 2.57 -9.10 16.21
C GLU A 39 3.89 -8.38 16.51
N PRO A 40 4.69 -8.93 17.44
CA PRO A 40 5.41 -8.15 18.43
C PRO A 40 6.56 -7.32 17.86
N ALA A 41 6.83 -6.21 18.57
CA ALA A 41 7.94 -5.30 18.36
C ALA A 41 9.29 -6.03 18.19
N GLY A 42 9.94 -5.78 17.05
CA GLY A 42 11.27 -6.27 16.64
C GLY A 42 11.20 -7.35 15.56
N TRP A 43 11.90 -7.31 14.41
CA TRP A 43 13.01 -6.51 13.91
C TRP A 43 12.71 -6.09 12.46
N GLY A 44 12.52 -4.79 12.20
CA GLY A 44 12.50 -4.21 10.84
C GLY A 44 11.18 -4.38 10.07
N PRO A 45 11.08 -3.75 8.88
CA PRO A 45 9.88 -3.84 8.06
C PRO A 45 9.60 -5.28 7.62
N ILE A 46 8.35 -5.72 7.76
CA ILE A 46 7.87 -6.97 7.18
C ILE A 46 7.28 -6.72 5.79
N GLU A 47 7.37 -7.72 4.92
CA GLU A 47 6.78 -7.66 3.58
C GLU A 47 5.40 -8.30 3.56
N ALA A 48 4.43 -7.57 3.01
CA ALA A 48 3.13 -8.11 2.62
C ALA A 48 3.00 -8.08 1.09
N HIS A 49 2.59 -9.19 0.50
CA HIS A 49 2.54 -9.32 -0.96
C HIS A 49 1.41 -8.48 -1.60
N ARG A 50 1.69 -7.79 -2.70
CA ARG A 50 0.70 -7.04 -3.50
C ARG A 50 -0.12 -7.96 -4.41
N HIS A 51 -1.03 -8.71 -3.80
CA HIS A 51 -1.91 -9.62 -4.54
C HIS A 51 -2.87 -8.88 -5.49
N ASP A 52 -3.24 -7.65 -5.17
CA ASP A 52 -4.04 -6.78 -6.04
C ASP A 52 -3.39 -6.58 -7.41
N TRP A 53 -2.09 -6.29 -7.41
CA TRP A 53 -1.28 -6.03 -8.58
C TRP A 53 -1.12 -7.27 -9.46
N ASP A 54 -1.07 -8.45 -8.83
CA ASP A 54 -1.03 -9.75 -9.51
C ASP A 54 -2.33 -10.10 -10.20
N VAL A 55 -3.45 -9.92 -9.48
CA VAL A 55 -4.79 -10.16 -10.04
C VAL A 55 -4.98 -9.29 -11.28
N TRP A 56 -4.55 -8.03 -11.23
CA TRP A 56 -4.61 -7.15 -12.39
C TRP A 56 -3.73 -7.62 -13.55
N HIS A 57 -2.46 -7.96 -13.31
CA HIS A 57 -1.58 -8.47 -14.37
C HIS A 57 -2.16 -9.74 -15.02
N MET A 58 -2.63 -10.68 -14.20
CA MET A 58 -3.29 -11.88 -14.69
C MET A 58 -4.53 -11.53 -15.52
N ALA A 59 -5.42 -10.68 -15.01
CA ALA A 59 -6.66 -10.30 -15.70
C ALA A 59 -6.40 -9.58 -17.03
N ARG A 60 -5.40 -8.68 -17.06
CA ARG A 60 -4.96 -7.97 -18.26
C ARG A 60 -4.44 -8.91 -19.34
N HIS A 61 -3.69 -9.94 -18.97
CA HIS A 61 -3.07 -10.87 -19.92
C HIS A 61 -3.95 -12.06 -20.30
N ALA A 62 -4.98 -12.37 -19.52
CA ALA A 62 -5.84 -13.53 -19.76
C ALA A 62 -6.73 -13.40 -21.00
N ARG A 63 -6.97 -12.18 -21.50
CA ARG A 63 -7.96 -11.90 -22.56
C ARG A 63 -7.47 -10.91 -23.62
N PRO A 64 -6.47 -11.30 -24.45
CA PRO A 64 -5.96 -10.44 -25.51
C PRO A 64 -7.00 -10.07 -26.59
N GLU A 65 -8.12 -10.79 -26.66
CA GLU A 65 -9.19 -10.56 -27.62
C GLU A 65 -10.23 -9.53 -27.18
N LEU A 66 -10.20 -9.05 -25.93
CA LEU A 66 -11.05 -7.94 -25.52
C LEU A 66 -10.63 -6.68 -26.29
N PRO A 67 -11.57 -5.92 -26.88
CA PRO A 67 -11.26 -4.76 -27.69
C PRO A 67 -10.75 -3.55 -26.87
N VAL A 68 -10.72 -3.68 -25.55
CA VAL A 68 -10.22 -2.65 -24.63
C VAL A 68 -9.34 -3.27 -23.56
N ASP A 69 -8.26 -2.57 -23.22
CA ASP A 69 -7.38 -2.96 -22.13
C ASP A 69 -8.08 -2.85 -20.78
N VAL A 70 -7.84 -3.85 -19.92
CA VAL A 70 -8.23 -3.80 -18.51
C VAL A 70 -7.20 -2.96 -17.76
N THR A 71 -7.60 -1.78 -17.30
CA THR A 71 -6.73 -0.92 -16.48
C THR A 71 -6.91 -1.21 -15.00
N TYR A 72 -5.97 -0.72 -14.18
CA TYR A 72 -5.94 -0.89 -12.74
C TYR A 72 -6.54 0.31 -12.01
N GLY A 73 -7.20 0.04 -10.89
CA GLY A 73 -7.41 1.03 -9.84
C GLY A 73 -7.28 0.40 -8.46
N ASP A 74 -7.05 1.25 -7.46
CA ASP A 74 -6.74 0.84 -6.09
C ASP A 74 -7.61 1.59 -5.08
N TYR A 75 -7.87 0.97 -3.94
CA TYR A 75 -8.60 1.56 -2.81
C TYR A 75 -7.69 2.29 -1.82
N GLY A 76 -6.37 2.12 -1.93
CA GLY A 76 -5.36 2.78 -1.12
C GLY A 76 -4.50 1.82 -0.30
N ALA A 77 -3.54 2.39 0.44
CA ALA A 77 -2.66 1.65 1.33
C ALA A 77 -3.29 1.44 2.72
N HIS A 78 -4.47 0.85 2.72
CA HIS A 78 -5.20 0.51 3.94
C HIS A 78 -6.08 -0.71 3.73
N HIS A 79 -6.28 -1.50 4.79
CA HIS A 79 -7.17 -2.64 4.72
C HIS A 79 -8.61 -2.19 4.44
N ALA A 80 -9.30 -2.88 3.52
CA ALA A 80 -10.61 -2.47 2.99
C ALA A 80 -11.70 -2.31 4.06
N PHE A 81 -11.60 -3.07 5.16
CA PHE A 81 -12.57 -3.05 6.27
C PHE A 81 -12.12 -2.19 7.46
N ALA A 82 -11.04 -1.42 7.32
CA ALA A 82 -10.53 -0.68 8.47
C ALA A 82 -11.39 0.54 8.85
N ALA A 83 -12.22 1.04 7.93
CA ALA A 83 -13.21 2.08 8.21
C ALA A 83 -14.37 1.56 9.09
N ASP A 84 -14.51 0.25 9.24
CA ASP A 84 -15.55 -0.38 10.05
C ASP A 84 -15.17 -0.46 11.55
N GLY A 85 -13.98 0.04 11.91
CA GLY A 85 -13.55 0.19 13.30
C GLY A 85 -14.36 1.28 14.03
N GLY A 86 -14.79 1.00 15.26
CA GLY A 86 -15.54 1.95 16.09
C GLY A 86 -14.74 3.22 16.43
N ALA A 87 -15.46 4.30 16.77
CA ALA A 87 -14.90 5.58 17.21
C ALA A 87 -14.28 5.48 18.62
N GLY A 88 -13.19 4.73 18.76
CA GLY A 88 -12.35 4.70 19.96
C GLY A 88 -11.03 5.44 19.71
N GLY A 89 -10.38 5.88 20.79
CA GLY A 89 -8.98 6.31 20.69
C GLY A 89 -8.14 5.18 20.10
N GLY A 90 -7.38 5.49 19.05
CA GLY A 90 -6.53 4.51 18.38
C GLY A 90 -5.50 3.87 19.32
N PRO A 91 -4.90 2.74 18.93
CA PRO A 91 -3.86 2.11 19.73
C PRO A 91 -2.68 3.06 19.99
N PRO A 92 -1.86 2.81 21.03
CA PRO A 92 -0.64 3.59 21.33
C PRO A 92 0.52 3.31 20.35
N TRP A 93 0.20 2.76 19.18
CA TRP A 93 1.12 2.36 18.11
C TRP A 93 0.48 2.66 16.75
N GLY A 94 1.30 2.66 15.71
CA GLY A 94 0.83 2.73 14.33
C GLY A 94 1.73 1.93 13.41
N VAL A 95 1.39 1.91 12.13
CA VAL A 95 2.18 1.21 11.11
C VAL A 95 2.71 2.21 10.09
N LEU A 96 4.03 2.33 10.01
CA LEU A 96 4.70 2.91 8.84
C LEU A 96 4.55 1.93 7.68
N ARG A 97 4.19 2.45 6.51
CA ARG A 97 3.96 1.63 5.32
C ARG A 97 4.55 2.24 4.07
N TYR A 98 5.11 1.39 3.21
CA TYR A 98 5.73 1.82 1.98
C TYR A 98 5.41 0.83 0.86
N THR A 99 4.98 1.34 -0.30
CA THR A 99 4.62 0.50 -1.46
C THR A 99 5.81 0.30 -2.38
N THR A 100 6.22 -0.95 -2.57
CA THR A 100 7.23 -1.36 -3.55
C THR A 100 6.56 -1.90 -4.82
N ASP A 101 7.34 -2.47 -5.74
CA ASP A 101 6.78 -3.06 -6.95
C ASP A 101 5.85 -4.25 -6.66
N ARG A 102 6.26 -5.09 -5.71
CA ARG A 102 5.65 -6.42 -5.46
C ARG A 102 5.12 -6.58 -4.04
N THR A 103 5.51 -5.70 -3.12
CA THR A 103 5.20 -5.81 -1.70
C THR A 103 4.76 -4.45 -1.10
N PHE A 104 4.13 -4.53 0.06
CA PHE A 104 4.04 -3.44 1.02
C PHE A 104 5.06 -3.74 2.12
N LEU A 105 5.95 -2.79 2.38
CA LEU A 105 6.79 -2.83 3.58
C LEU A 105 5.99 -2.23 4.72
N LEU A 106 5.90 -2.95 5.83
CA LEU A 106 5.10 -2.58 7.00
C LEU A 106 5.98 -2.64 8.24
N ALA A 107 5.95 -1.60 9.06
CA ALA A 107 6.67 -1.60 10.33
C ALA A 107 5.79 -0.96 11.40
N GLU A 108 5.48 -1.73 12.44
CA GLU A 108 4.82 -1.20 13.63
C GLU A 108 5.82 -0.34 14.42
N ALA A 109 5.34 0.76 14.97
CA ALA A 109 6.11 1.62 15.85
C ALA A 109 5.22 2.26 16.91
N PRO A 110 5.74 2.49 18.13
CA PRO A 110 5.01 3.23 19.15
C PRO A 110 4.78 4.68 18.72
N THR A 111 3.60 5.22 19.07
CA THR A 111 3.27 6.64 18.83
C THR A 111 3.39 7.49 20.10
N ILE A 112 3.61 6.86 21.25
CA ILE A 112 3.75 7.48 22.57
C ILE A 112 4.85 6.78 23.39
N GLY A 113 5.28 7.40 24.49
CA GLY A 113 6.29 6.83 25.39
C GLY A 113 7.68 7.42 25.19
N GLU A 114 8.60 7.17 26.12
CA GLU A 114 9.98 7.63 26.00
C GLU A 114 10.70 6.88 24.86
N GLY A 115 11.46 7.59 24.03
CA GLY A 115 12.22 6.98 22.93
C GLY A 115 11.43 6.64 21.65
N HIS A 116 10.10 6.78 21.63
CA HIS A 116 9.28 6.45 20.44
C HIS A 116 9.76 7.15 19.16
N ALA A 117 10.18 8.40 19.26
CA ALA A 117 10.67 9.18 18.13
C ALA A 117 11.93 8.56 17.50
N GLU A 118 12.82 8.02 18.33
CA GLU A 118 14.06 7.42 17.84
C GLU A 118 13.81 6.06 17.19
N GLU A 119 12.84 5.30 17.70
CA GLU A 119 12.42 4.04 17.11
C GLU A 119 11.81 4.23 15.71
N VAL A 120 10.93 5.22 15.54
CA VAL A 120 10.38 5.54 14.22
C VAL A 120 11.46 6.04 13.26
N ARG A 121 12.44 6.82 13.75
CA ARG A 121 13.59 7.25 12.92
C ARG A 121 14.42 6.06 12.46
N GLU A 122 14.68 5.09 13.34
CA GLU A 122 15.38 3.85 13.00
C GLU A 122 14.61 3.05 11.94
N ILE A 123 13.29 2.90 12.10
CA ILE A 123 12.43 2.24 11.11
C ILE A 123 12.46 2.98 9.77
N ALA A 124 12.33 4.31 9.79
CA ALA A 124 12.39 5.13 8.59
C ALA A 124 13.74 4.99 7.89
N ARG A 125 14.86 4.96 8.63
CA ARG A 125 16.21 4.71 8.08
C ARG A 125 16.29 3.37 7.36
N ARG A 126 15.68 2.32 7.91
CA ARG A 126 15.61 1.00 7.24
C ARG A 126 14.79 1.07 5.97
N MET A 127 13.60 1.67 6.01
CA MET A 127 12.72 1.77 4.83
C MET A 127 13.32 2.60 3.69
N VAL A 128 14.03 3.69 3.98
CA VAL A 128 14.67 4.50 2.90
C VAL A 128 15.96 3.88 2.37
N ALA A 129 16.53 2.88 3.06
CA ALA A 129 17.68 2.12 2.61
C ALA A 129 17.29 0.98 1.63
N GLU A 130 16.00 0.67 1.52
CA GLU A 130 15.50 -0.33 0.58
C GLU A 130 15.74 0.10 -0.88
N PRO A 131 16.11 -0.84 -1.78
CA PRO A 131 16.36 -0.52 -3.20
C PRO A 131 15.16 0.13 -3.90
N ASP A 132 13.94 -0.18 -3.43
CA ASP A 132 12.69 0.39 -3.95
C ASP A 132 12.37 1.79 -3.41
N PHE A 133 13.26 2.38 -2.60
CA PHE A 133 13.13 3.77 -2.19
C PHE A 133 13.33 4.70 -3.39
N ARG A 134 12.29 5.47 -3.74
CA ARG A 134 12.25 6.29 -4.95
C ARG A 134 12.86 7.69 -4.78
N GLY A 135 13.35 7.99 -3.57
CA GLY A 135 13.91 9.29 -3.22
C GLY A 135 12.83 10.28 -2.74
N ALA A 136 13.27 11.25 -1.91
CA ALA A 136 12.40 12.25 -1.28
C ALA A 136 11.61 13.14 -2.26
N GLY A 137 12.00 13.17 -3.53
CA GLY A 137 11.31 13.95 -4.57
C GLY A 137 10.18 13.22 -5.27
N PHE A 138 9.95 11.92 -5.01
CA PHE A 138 8.98 11.12 -5.76
C PHE A 138 7.51 11.40 -5.34
N SER A 139 7.25 11.51 -4.04
CA SER A 139 5.93 11.87 -3.50
C SER A 139 6.06 12.58 -2.16
N GLU A 140 4.97 13.20 -1.68
CA GLU A 140 4.93 13.75 -0.32
C GLU A 140 5.13 12.68 0.75
N GLY A 141 4.71 11.44 0.48
CA GLY A 141 5.00 10.29 1.36
C GLY A 141 6.49 9.95 1.43
N ASP A 142 7.21 9.95 0.30
CA ASP A 142 8.68 9.74 0.31
C ASP A 142 9.41 10.89 1.00
N ARG A 143 8.98 12.13 0.74
CA ARG A 143 9.53 13.33 1.38
C ARG A 143 9.43 13.23 2.89
N TRP A 144 8.24 12.87 3.39
CA TRP A 144 7.99 12.71 4.81
C TRP A 144 8.82 11.57 5.43
N LEU A 145 8.87 10.41 4.77
CA LEU A 145 9.64 9.26 5.25
C LEU A 145 11.14 9.57 5.31
N HIS A 146 11.67 10.25 4.29
CA HIS A 146 13.05 10.72 4.27
C HIS A 146 13.35 11.76 5.36
N ALA A 147 12.41 12.69 5.62
CA ALA A 147 12.54 13.67 6.69
C ALA A 147 12.57 13.00 8.08
N CYS A 148 11.80 11.91 8.25
CA CYS A 148 11.88 11.08 9.45
C CYS A 148 13.26 10.41 9.56
N ALA A 149 13.73 9.74 8.50
CA ALA A 149 15.01 9.03 8.50
C ALA A 149 16.22 9.95 8.78
N THR A 150 16.17 11.21 8.31
CA THR A 150 17.25 12.20 8.47
C THR A 150 17.11 13.08 9.71
N GLY A 151 16.01 12.96 10.45
CA GLY A 151 15.73 13.79 11.62
C GLY A 151 15.44 15.26 11.30
N THR A 152 15.14 15.59 10.04
CA THR A 152 14.78 16.95 9.57
C THR A 152 13.28 17.23 9.68
N GLY A 153 12.47 16.21 9.99
CA GLY A 153 11.03 16.29 10.22
C GLY A 153 10.63 16.68 11.65
N THR A 154 9.35 16.51 11.97
CA THR A 154 8.75 16.87 13.27
C THR A 154 9.44 16.13 14.44
N PRO A 155 9.66 16.78 15.60
CA PRO A 155 10.43 16.19 16.72
C PRO A 155 9.85 14.86 17.26
N GLY A 156 8.53 14.68 17.22
CA GLY A 156 7.80 13.49 17.66
C GLY A 156 7.29 12.59 16.55
N VAL A 157 7.95 12.58 15.37
CA VAL A 157 7.79 11.64 14.22
C VAL A 157 6.36 11.37 13.71
N GLY A 158 5.42 12.23 14.06
CA GLY A 158 4.05 12.20 13.56
C GLY A 158 3.11 11.37 14.44
N ASN A 159 1.88 11.25 13.98
CA ASN A 159 0.84 10.47 14.61
C ASN A 159 0.24 9.50 13.58
N ALA A 160 -0.74 8.69 13.99
CA ALA A 160 -1.40 7.75 13.09
C ALA A 160 -1.95 8.42 11.81
N GLU A 161 -2.50 9.63 11.90
CA GLU A 161 -3.01 10.38 10.74
C GLU A 161 -1.89 10.70 9.74
N TRP A 162 -0.76 11.24 10.22
CA TRP A 162 0.40 11.52 9.38
C TRP A 162 0.91 10.26 8.67
N TRP A 163 0.96 9.14 9.39
CA TRP A 163 1.43 7.89 8.83
C TRP A 163 0.45 7.39 7.77
N ILE A 164 -0.86 7.41 8.05
CA ILE A 164 -1.96 7.11 7.09
C ILE A 164 -1.81 7.95 5.82
N ARG A 165 -1.66 9.26 5.97
CA ARG A 165 -1.52 10.21 4.86
C ARG A 165 -0.27 9.93 4.02
N ALA A 166 0.89 9.77 4.66
CA ALA A 166 2.15 9.52 3.96
C ALA A 166 2.11 8.20 3.16
N GLY A 167 1.60 7.13 3.77
CA GLY A 167 1.44 5.84 3.11
C GLY A 167 0.51 5.90 1.90
N HIS A 168 -0.65 6.55 2.01
CA HIS A 168 -1.57 6.73 0.87
C HIS A 168 -0.97 7.58 -0.24
N SER A 169 -0.35 8.71 0.12
CA SER A 169 0.31 9.58 -0.86
C SER A 169 1.37 8.81 -1.65
N ARG A 170 2.22 8.05 -0.95
CA ARG A 170 3.25 7.22 -1.57
C ARG A 170 2.69 6.12 -2.44
N HIS A 171 1.63 5.46 -1.98
CA HIS A 171 1.01 4.35 -2.68
C HIS A 171 0.34 4.80 -3.98
N LEU A 172 -0.48 5.86 -3.92
CA LEU A 172 -1.18 6.38 -5.09
C LEU A 172 -0.20 6.96 -6.12
N ALA A 173 0.84 7.68 -5.69
CA ALA A 173 1.87 8.18 -6.59
C ALA A 173 2.58 7.03 -7.34
N TYR A 174 2.82 5.91 -6.65
CA TYR A 174 3.49 4.75 -7.23
C TYR A 174 2.60 3.95 -8.16
N ALA A 175 1.34 3.71 -7.79
CA ALA A 175 0.37 3.06 -8.67
C ALA A 175 0.20 3.87 -9.97
N ALA A 176 0.02 5.20 -9.87
CA ALA A 176 -0.08 6.07 -11.03
C ALA A 176 1.19 6.06 -11.90
N TRP A 177 2.38 6.09 -11.27
CA TRP A 177 3.65 5.98 -11.98
C TRP A 177 3.78 4.65 -12.73
N ARG A 178 3.47 3.52 -12.09
CA ARG A 178 3.53 2.18 -12.73
C ARG A 178 2.56 2.01 -13.88
N LEU A 179 1.44 2.73 -13.88
CA LEU A 179 0.47 2.72 -14.98
C LEU A 179 0.89 3.62 -16.15
N SER A 180 1.84 4.54 -15.92
CA SER A 180 2.29 5.52 -16.93
C SER A 180 3.68 5.19 -17.51
N ALA A 181 4.39 4.23 -16.92
CA ALA A 181 5.73 3.78 -17.30
C ALA A 181 5.65 2.56 -18.21
#